data_AF-W1NSX3-F1
#
_entry.id   AF-W1NSX3-F1
#
_cell.length_a   1.000
_cell.length_b   1.000
_cell.length_c   1.000
_cell.angle_alpha   90.00
_cell.angle_beta   90.00
_cell.angle_gamma   90.00
#
_symmetry.space_group_name_H-M   'P 1'
#
loop_
_entity.id
_entity.type
_entity.pdbx_description
1 polymer ?
#
loop_
_entity_poly.entity_id
_entity_poly.type
_entity_poly.pdbx_seq_one_letter_code
_entity_poly.pdbx_strand_id
1 'polypeptide(L)'
;MIYRFGRDLRRRTAAHIIPIHCTSKQALKSASKPGTSISRSPTPRKKSQGLPHNEPIKPTWSNPKGRRPTLRAKKSVHLICNEIYSWTVFNPSPPFASIAEIIPKSKNTNPRSIHTVYSLSKDLGVPGFRVGTICSQNDEILSTSRRMSSFSLISSQTQAILTRMLLDIEFMSRYMVTSKKRLREA
;
A
#
# COMPACT_ATOMS: atom_id res chain seq x y z
N MET A 1 -11.51 -9.41 7.69
CA MET A 1 -10.98 -9.10 6.33
C MET A 1 -9.55 -9.60 6.07
N ILE A 2 -8.90 -10.35 6.99
CA ILE A 2 -7.51 -10.86 6.81
C ILE A 2 -7.47 -12.16 5.98
N TYR A 3 -8.53 -12.97 6.02
CA TYR A 3 -8.58 -14.30 5.39
C TYR A 3 -8.54 -14.31 3.85
N ARG A 4 -9.03 -13.25 3.18
CA ARG A 4 -9.02 -13.20 1.70
C ARG A 4 -7.66 -12.77 1.14
N PHE A 5 -7.00 -11.78 1.74
CA PHE A 5 -5.70 -11.30 1.25
C PHE A 5 -4.61 -12.38 1.32
N GLY A 6 -4.63 -13.21 2.37
CA GLY A 6 -3.67 -14.31 2.50
C GLY A 6 -3.87 -15.42 1.46
N ARG A 7 -5.05 -15.51 0.83
CA ARG A 7 -5.33 -16.47 -0.25
C ARG A 7 -4.69 -15.98 -1.55
N ASP A 8 -4.82 -14.71 -1.87
CA ASP A 8 -4.31 -14.13 -3.12
C ASP A 8 -2.78 -14.28 -3.23
N LEU A 9 -2.07 -14.06 -2.11
CA LEU A 9 -0.63 -14.21 -2.06
C LEU A 9 -0.16 -15.67 -2.09
N ARG A 10 -0.93 -16.64 -1.57
CA ARG A 10 -0.46 -18.04 -1.42
C ARG A 10 -0.97 -19.00 -2.48
N ARG A 11 -2.12 -18.73 -3.09
CA ARG A 11 -2.83 -19.75 -3.89
C ARG A 11 -2.05 -20.17 -5.13
N ARG A 12 -1.37 -19.23 -5.77
CA ARG A 12 -0.60 -19.47 -7.01
C ARG A 12 0.88 -19.12 -6.87
N THR A 13 1.32 -18.80 -5.66
CA THR A 13 2.73 -18.53 -5.40
C THR A 13 3.18 -19.43 -4.26
N ALA A 14 4.43 -19.88 -4.30
CA ALA A 14 5.02 -20.62 -3.18
C ALA A 14 5.37 -19.71 -1.97
N ALA A 15 4.82 -18.48 -1.91
CA ALA A 15 5.10 -17.54 -0.84
C ALA A 15 4.53 -18.03 0.50
N HIS A 16 5.32 -17.85 1.56
CA HIS A 16 4.89 -18.14 2.92
C HIS A 16 4.57 -16.83 3.66
N ILE A 17 3.39 -16.74 4.24
CA ILE A 17 2.98 -15.57 5.02
C ILE A 17 3.37 -15.77 6.49
N ILE A 18 4.15 -14.85 7.03
CA ILE A 18 4.47 -14.77 8.45
C ILE A 18 3.65 -13.61 9.03
N PRO A 19 2.63 -13.87 9.87
CA PRO A 19 1.82 -12.80 10.44
C PRO A 19 2.64 -11.97 11.43
N ILE A 20 2.56 -10.64 11.31
CA ILE A 20 3.02 -9.74 12.37
C ILE A 20 1.81 -9.37 13.21
N HIS A 21 1.76 -9.87 14.44
CA HIS A 21 0.67 -9.57 15.36
C HIS A 21 0.82 -8.16 15.92
N CYS A 22 -0.16 -7.30 15.66
CA CYS A 22 -0.30 -5.99 16.28
C CYS A 22 -1.32 -6.11 17.42
N THR A 23 -0.94 -5.75 18.65
CA THR A 23 -1.92 -5.58 19.74
C THR A 23 -2.68 -4.26 19.58
N SER A 24 -3.87 -4.10 20.16
CA SER A 24 -4.68 -2.86 20.05
C SER A 24 -3.90 -1.59 20.46
N LYS A 25 -3.03 -1.69 21.47
CA LYS A 25 -2.11 -0.61 21.90
C LYS A 25 -0.98 -0.32 20.91
N GLN A 26 -0.64 -1.30 20.06
CA GLN A 26 0.38 -1.20 19.01
C GLN A 26 -0.22 -0.93 17.64
N ALA A 27 -1.49 -1.21 17.36
CA ALA A 27 -2.14 -0.90 16.08
C ALA A 27 -2.10 0.61 15.77
N LEU A 28 -2.08 1.46 16.80
CA LEU A 28 -1.84 2.90 16.70
C LEU A 28 -0.34 3.30 16.60
N LYS A 29 0.61 2.38 16.82
CA LYS A 29 2.07 2.67 16.97
C LYS A 29 3.01 1.77 16.14
N SER A 30 2.50 0.77 15.42
CA SER A 30 3.23 -0.42 14.96
C SER A 30 4.15 -0.21 13.75
N ALA A 31 4.25 1.00 13.22
CA ALA A 31 5.16 1.28 12.12
C ALA A 31 6.58 1.72 12.55
N SER A 32 6.88 1.72 13.86
CA SER A 32 8.16 2.22 14.39
C SER A 32 9.27 1.18 14.54
N LYS A 33 8.98 -0.14 14.50
CA LYS A 33 10.02 -1.20 14.64
C LYS A 33 9.67 -2.50 13.87
N PRO A 34 10.02 -2.60 12.57
CA PRO A 34 9.96 -3.88 11.85
C PRO A 34 11.11 -4.84 12.21
N GLY A 35 12.14 -4.36 12.93
CA GLY A 35 13.37 -5.12 13.17
C GLY A 35 13.31 -6.16 14.30
N THR A 36 12.30 -6.10 15.17
CA THR A 36 12.24 -6.93 16.40
C THR A 36 11.33 -8.15 16.32
N SER A 37 10.46 -8.28 15.31
CA SER A 37 9.58 -9.46 15.17
C SER A 37 10.23 -10.62 14.42
N ILE A 38 11.26 -10.37 13.61
CA ILE A 38 12.03 -11.41 12.89
C ILE A 38 12.86 -12.26 13.88
N SER A 39 13.16 -11.78 15.08
CA SER A 39 14.03 -12.48 16.04
C SER A 39 13.30 -13.41 17.02
N ARG A 40 11.96 -13.51 16.99
CA ARG A 40 11.18 -14.30 18.00
C ARG A 40 10.46 -15.53 17.46
N SER A 41 10.58 -15.88 16.17
CA SER A 41 9.98 -17.14 15.66
C SER A 41 10.95 -18.33 15.83
N PRO A 42 10.59 -19.38 16.59
CA PRO A 42 11.44 -20.56 16.79
C PRO A 42 11.32 -21.59 15.64
N THR A 43 11.37 -21.15 14.39
CA THR A 43 11.25 -22.05 13.21
C THR A 43 12.36 -21.77 12.19
N PRO A 44 12.81 -22.79 11.42
CA PRO A 44 14.10 -22.79 10.75
C PRO A 44 14.23 -21.66 9.74
N ARG A 45 15.45 -21.12 9.64
CA ARG A 45 15.90 -19.99 8.79
C ARG A 45 15.27 -20.01 7.37
N LYS A 46 14.07 -19.43 7.20
CA LYS A 46 13.48 -19.14 5.89
C LYS A 46 13.72 -17.67 5.57
N LYS A 47 14.31 -17.38 4.41
CA LYS A 47 14.60 -16.01 3.95
C LYS A 47 13.28 -15.24 3.77
N SER A 48 13.05 -14.18 4.54
CA SER A 48 11.93 -13.27 4.35
C SER A 48 12.25 -12.25 3.25
N GLN A 49 11.40 -12.15 2.23
CA GLN A 49 11.66 -11.27 1.06
C GLN A 49 10.71 -10.06 0.98
N GLY A 50 9.65 -9.99 1.79
CA GLY A 50 8.89 -8.75 1.89
C GLY A 50 7.83 -8.69 2.98
N LEU A 51 7.34 -7.47 3.24
CA LEU A 51 6.29 -7.18 4.22
C LEU A 51 5.13 -6.42 3.54
N PRO A 52 3.97 -7.06 3.33
CA PRO A 52 2.77 -6.37 2.84
C PRO A 52 2.07 -5.60 3.97
N HIS A 53 1.79 -4.31 3.74
CA HIS A 53 1.01 -3.46 4.64
C HIS A 53 -0.26 -2.98 3.93
N ASN A 54 -1.43 -3.17 4.56
CA ASN A 54 -2.75 -3.02 3.94
C ASN A 54 -3.61 -1.87 4.48
N GLU A 55 -3.07 -1.03 5.35
CA GLU A 55 -3.84 0.11 5.87
C GLU A 55 -3.46 1.40 5.12
N PRO A 56 -4.44 2.28 4.82
CA PRO A 56 -4.11 3.66 4.52
C PRO A 56 -3.29 4.16 5.70
N ILE A 57 -2.05 4.54 5.44
CA ILE A 57 -1.12 5.03 6.44
C ILE A 57 -1.76 6.28 7.05
N LYS A 58 -2.46 6.11 8.17
CA LYS A 58 -2.85 7.22 9.04
C LYS A 58 -1.55 7.76 9.63
N PRO A 59 -1.21 9.04 9.47
CA PRO A 59 -0.04 9.59 10.15
C PRO A 59 -0.29 9.81 11.65
N THR A 60 -1.00 8.89 12.32
CA THR A 60 -0.71 8.59 13.73
C THR A 60 0.64 7.86 13.81
N TRP A 61 1.64 8.52 13.24
CA TRP A 61 3.04 8.47 13.53
C TRP A 61 3.33 9.52 14.62
N SER A 62 2.42 9.68 15.57
CA SER A 62 2.56 10.57 16.72
C SER A 62 3.52 9.93 17.71
N ASN A 63 4.81 10.04 17.41
CA ASN A 63 5.80 10.07 18.47
C ASN A 63 5.71 11.47 19.09
N PRO A 64 5.45 11.63 20.40
CA PRO A 64 5.40 12.94 21.06
C PRO A 64 6.75 13.71 21.04
N LYS A 65 7.75 13.20 20.31
CA LYS A 65 9.12 13.73 20.18
C LYS A 65 9.51 14.10 18.74
N GLY A 66 8.57 14.20 17.80
CA GLY A 66 8.85 14.66 16.42
C GLY A 66 9.75 13.74 15.57
N ARG A 67 10.14 12.55 16.05
CA ARG A 67 10.99 11.61 15.29
C ARG A 67 10.15 10.72 14.37
N ARG A 68 10.28 10.94 13.06
CA ARG A 68 9.82 10.04 11.99
C ARG A 68 10.61 8.71 12.06
N PRO A 69 9.94 7.55 12.16
CA PRO A 69 10.56 6.23 12.12
C PRO A 69 11.34 6.01 10.84
N THR A 70 12.54 5.49 11.04
CA THR A 70 13.41 5.04 9.96
C THR A 70 13.11 3.57 9.71
N LEU A 71 12.37 3.26 8.65
CA LEU A 71 12.23 1.89 8.20
C LEU A 71 13.57 1.47 7.57
N ARG A 72 14.46 0.83 8.36
CA ARG A 72 15.66 0.22 7.80
C ARG A 72 15.26 -1.04 7.05
N ALA A 73 15.04 -0.92 5.75
CA ALA A 73 15.10 -2.06 4.86
C ALA A 73 16.55 -2.57 4.89
N LYS A 74 16.82 -3.68 5.59
CA LYS A 74 18.06 -4.43 5.38
C LYS A 74 18.09 -4.82 3.89
N LYS A 75 19.28 -4.85 3.28
CA LYS A 75 19.56 -4.98 1.82
C LYS A 75 18.87 -6.16 1.07
N SER A 76 18.03 -6.97 1.71
CA SER A 76 17.36 -8.15 1.16
C SER A 76 15.85 -8.22 1.39
N VAL A 77 15.18 -7.16 1.84
CA VAL A 77 13.73 -7.18 2.14
C VAL A 77 13.00 -6.05 1.42
N HIS A 78 11.92 -6.37 0.73
CA HIS A 78 11.05 -5.42 0.04
C HIS A 78 9.85 -4.99 0.90
N LEU A 79 9.46 -3.73 0.82
CA LEU A 79 8.24 -3.19 1.40
C LEU A 79 7.19 -3.04 0.30
N ILE A 80 6.02 -3.65 0.52
CA ILE A 80 4.87 -3.52 -0.38
C ILE A 80 3.74 -2.83 0.39
N CYS A 81 3.40 -1.62 -0.01
CA CYS A 81 2.32 -0.83 0.59
C CYS A 81 1.10 -0.85 -0.31
N ASN A 82 0.00 -1.40 0.19
CA ASN A 82 -1.27 -1.37 -0.49
C ASN A 82 -2.05 -0.11 -0.09
N GLU A 83 -2.12 0.84 -1.01
CA GLU A 83 -2.69 2.18 -0.79
C GLU A 83 -4.10 2.31 -1.40
N ILE A 84 -4.81 1.20 -1.57
CA ILE A 84 -6.15 1.13 -2.21
C ILE A 84 -7.22 2.05 -1.59
N TYR A 85 -7.01 2.54 -0.37
CA TYR A 85 -7.92 3.44 0.35
C TYR A 85 -7.37 4.88 0.46
N SER A 86 -6.35 5.24 -0.32
CA SER A 86 -5.64 6.53 -0.19
C SER A 86 -6.56 7.75 -0.32
N TRP A 87 -7.57 7.73 -1.20
CA TRP A 87 -8.50 8.86 -1.35
C TRP A 87 -9.72 8.79 -0.42
N THR A 88 -10.04 7.63 0.13
CA THR A 88 -11.10 7.49 1.14
C THR A 88 -10.73 7.95 2.54
N VAL A 89 -9.52 8.49 2.77
CA VAL A 89 -9.18 9.09 4.07
C VAL A 89 -9.97 10.39 4.25
N PHE A 90 -11.04 10.29 5.03
CA PHE A 90 -11.99 11.38 5.24
C PHE A 90 -11.68 12.22 6.48
N ASN A 91 -10.93 11.73 7.47
CA ASN A 91 -10.50 12.55 8.60
C ASN A 91 -9.42 13.55 8.18
N PRO A 92 -9.58 14.86 8.47
CA PRO A 92 -8.66 15.89 8.01
C PRO A 92 -7.32 15.89 8.78
N SER A 93 -7.30 15.32 9.98
CA SER A 93 -6.09 15.23 10.80
C SER A 93 -5.95 13.86 11.44
N PRO A 94 -4.79 13.18 11.28
CA PRO A 94 -3.70 13.54 10.38
C PRO A 94 -4.03 13.18 8.90
N PRO A 95 -3.60 13.99 7.91
CA PRO A 95 -3.92 13.75 6.49
C PRO A 95 -3.20 12.52 5.95
N PHE A 96 -3.79 11.76 5.03
CA PHE A 96 -3.09 10.61 4.41
C PHE A 96 -1.70 10.98 3.88
N ALA A 97 -0.71 10.14 4.15
CA ALA A 97 0.64 10.28 3.60
C ALA A 97 1.04 8.97 2.91
N SER A 98 1.28 9.03 1.60
CA SER A 98 1.76 7.88 0.84
C SER A 98 3.16 7.48 1.30
N ILE A 99 3.47 6.18 1.25
CA ILE A 99 4.82 5.68 1.54
C ILE A 99 5.85 6.30 0.58
N ALA A 100 5.43 6.61 -0.64
CA ALA A 100 6.25 7.25 -1.66
C ALA A 100 6.69 8.67 -1.25
N GLU A 101 5.92 9.37 -0.41
CA GLU A 101 6.28 10.70 0.10
C GLU A 101 7.13 10.64 1.37
N ILE A 102 6.96 9.58 2.15
CA ILE A 102 7.60 9.41 3.46
C ILE A 102 9.06 8.95 3.29
N ILE A 103 9.31 7.95 2.44
CA ILE A 103 10.60 7.26 2.43
C ILE A 103 11.74 8.03 1.74
N PRO A 104 11.56 8.73 0.60
CA PRO A 104 12.66 9.47 -0.04
C PRO A 104 13.36 10.48 0.89
N LYS A 105 12.70 10.88 1.98
CA LYS A 105 13.25 11.78 3.01
C LYS A 105 14.16 11.07 4.04
N SER A 106 14.30 9.75 3.99
CA SER A 106 15.11 8.94 4.92
C SER A 106 16.43 8.53 4.28
N LYS A 107 17.55 9.07 4.78
CA LYS A 107 18.93 8.83 4.29
C LYS A 107 19.38 7.36 4.26
N ASN A 108 18.64 6.43 4.88
CA ASN A 108 19.05 5.04 5.09
C ASN A 108 18.14 4.01 4.39
N THR A 109 17.33 4.41 3.42
CA THR A 109 16.37 3.51 2.77
C THR A 109 16.67 3.40 1.29
N ASN A 110 16.66 2.18 0.74
CA ASN A 110 16.77 1.96 -0.70
C ASN A 110 15.40 2.12 -1.35
N PRO A 111 15.17 3.15 -2.20
CA PRO A 111 13.88 3.33 -2.86
C PRO A 111 13.47 2.15 -3.77
N ARG A 112 14.46 1.41 -4.32
CA ARG A 112 14.22 0.22 -5.17
C ARG A 112 13.64 -0.98 -4.41
N SER A 113 13.62 -0.95 -3.09
CA SER A 113 12.99 -1.97 -2.26
C SER A 113 11.59 -1.59 -1.78
N ILE A 114 10.98 -0.52 -2.33
CA ILE A 114 9.63 -0.08 -1.98
C ILE A 114 8.74 -0.11 -3.21
N HIS A 115 7.54 -0.64 -3.01
CA HIS A 115 6.54 -0.83 -4.03
C HIS A 115 5.19 -0.42 -3.45
N THR A 116 4.38 0.28 -4.24
CA THR A 116 2.99 0.53 -3.91
C THR A 116 2.07 -0.25 -4.85
N VAL A 117 0.97 -0.72 -4.30
CA VAL A 117 -0.13 -1.34 -5.05
C VAL A 117 -1.36 -0.48 -4.82
N TYR A 118 -2.05 -0.13 -5.91
CA TYR A 118 -3.23 0.73 -5.87
C TYR A 118 -4.34 0.20 -6.77
N SER A 119 -5.58 0.65 -6.55
CA SER A 119 -6.74 0.30 -7.38
C SER A 119 -7.85 1.32 -7.21
N LEU A 120 -8.61 1.57 -8.28
CA LEU A 120 -9.78 2.46 -8.27
C LEU A 120 -11.03 1.83 -7.64
N SER A 121 -10.95 0.56 -7.22
CA SER A 121 -12.09 -0.22 -6.73
C SER A 121 -12.76 0.36 -5.49
N LYS A 122 -12.00 1.07 -4.65
CA LYS A 122 -12.48 1.59 -3.35
C LYS A 122 -12.63 3.09 -3.38
N ASP A 123 -11.67 3.79 -3.96
CA ASP A 123 -11.66 5.25 -4.00
C ASP A 123 -12.70 5.83 -4.97
N LEU A 124 -12.90 5.21 -6.14
CA LEU A 124 -13.90 5.64 -7.14
C LEU A 124 -15.17 4.78 -7.15
N GLY A 125 -15.23 3.73 -6.32
CA GLY A 125 -16.40 2.85 -6.27
C GLY A 125 -16.64 2.04 -7.56
N VAL A 126 -15.61 1.84 -8.39
CA VAL A 126 -15.69 1.09 -9.66
C VAL A 126 -14.95 -0.24 -9.59
N PRO A 127 -15.28 -1.15 -8.64
CA PRO A 127 -14.57 -2.41 -8.54
C PRO A 127 -14.68 -3.17 -9.87
N GLY A 128 -15.84 -3.14 -10.54
CA GLY A 128 -16.15 -3.86 -11.77
C GLY A 128 -15.20 -3.62 -12.93
N PHE A 129 -14.50 -2.49 -12.95
CA PHE A 129 -13.58 -2.12 -14.02
C PHE A 129 -12.21 -2.82 -13.91
N ARG A 130 -11.96 -3.52 -12.79
CA ARG A 130 -10.76 -4.36 -12.59
C ARG A 130 -9.43 -3.61 -12.80
N VAL A 131 -9.39 -2.33 -12.44
CA VAL A 131 -8.19 -1.50 -12.58
C VAL A 131 -7.34 -1.58 -11.32
N GLY A 132 -6.11 -2.06 -11.47
CA GLY A 132 -5.08 -2.05 -10.44
C GLY A 132 -3.74 -1.60 -11.02
N THR A 133 -2.93 -0.97 -10.19
CA THR A 133 -1.61 -0.45 -10.58
C THR A 133 -0.54 -0.89 -9.59
N ILE A 134 0.66 -1.08 -10.11
CA ILE A 134 1.88 -1.33 -9.33
C ILE A 134 2.83 -0.17 -9.64
N CYS A 135 3.25 0.55 -8.61
CA CYS A 135 4.24 1.61 -8.75
C CYS A 135 5.52 1.22 -8.01
N SER A 136 6.66 1.35 -8.67
CA SER A 136 7.97 1.02 -8.12
C SER A 136 9.07 1.79 -8.82
N GLN A 137 10.19 2.03 -8.14
CA GLN A 137 11.43 2.54 -8.73
C GLN A 137 12.42 1.42 -9.12
N ASN A 138 11.97 0.16 -9.10
CA ASN A 138 12.78 -0.99 -9.47
C ASN A 138 12.38 -1.51 -10.85
N ASP A 139 13.24 -1.28 -11.84
CA ASP A 139 12.97 -1.60 -13.25
C ASP A 139 12.76 -3.09 -13.51
N GLU A 140 13.46 -3.96 -12.76
CA GLU A 140 13.28 -5.41 -12.88
C GLU A 140 11.89 -5.84 -12.44
N ILE A 141 11.38 -5.23 -11.36
CA ILE A 141 10.02 -5.46 -10.85
C ILE A 141 9.00 -4.90 -11.83
N LEU A 142 9.20 -3.70 -12.39
CA LEU A 142 8.30 -3.11 -13.37
C LEU A 142 8.24 -3.94 -14.67
N SER A 143 9.41 -4.34 -15.19
CA SER A 143 9.52 -5.17 -16.40
C SER A 143 8.83 -6.52 -16.22
N THR A 144 9.05 -7.17 -15.08
CA THR A 144 8.40 -8.46 -14.77
C THR A 144 6.89 -8.28 -14.58
N SER A 145 6.47 -7.24 -13.85
CA SER A 145 5.04 -6.94 -13.65
C SER A 145 4.32 -6.65 -14.96
N ARG A 146 4.96 -5.94 -15.90
CA ARG A 146 4.41 -5.66 -17.24
C ARG A 146 4.27 -6.93 -18.08
N ARG A 147 5.23 -7.85 -18.01
CA ARG A 147 5.10 -9.16 -18.68
C ARG A 147 3.95 -9.97 -18.08
N MET A 148 3.81 -9.96 -16.75
CA MET A 148 2.72 -10.65 -16.04
C MET A 148 1.35 -10.00 -16.27
N SER A 149 1.27 -8.69 -16.53
CA SER A 149 -0.02 -8.02 -16.75
C SER A 149 -0.74 -8.50 -18.01
N SER A 150 -0.05 -9.18 -18.92
CA SER A 150 -0.64 -9.85 -20.11
C SER A 150 -1.80 -10.80 -19.75
N PHE A 151 -1.77 -11.42 -18.57
CA PHE A 151 -2.83 -12.32 -18.09
C PHE A 151 -4.08 -11.59 -17.55
N SER A 152 -4.02 -10.26 -17.38
CA SER A 152 -5.08 -9.48 -16.76
C SER A 152 -5.09 -8.04 -17.28
N LEU A 153 -4.94 -7.85 -18.60
CA LEU A 153 -4.97 -6.53 -19.20
C LEU A 153 -6.32 -5.85 -18.99
N ILE A 154 -6.27 -4.54 -18.78
CA ILE A 154 -7.46 -3.69 -18.71
C ILE A 154 -7.94 -3.45 -20.14
N SER A 155 -9.26 -3.55 -20.39
CA SER A 155 -9.81 -3.29 -21.72
C SER A 155 -9.49 -1.86 -22.19
N SER A 156 -9.25 -1.69 -23.49
CA SER A 156 -8.97 -0.37 -24.09
C SER A 156 -10.12 0.61 -23.84
N GLN A 157 -11.37 0.12 -23.87
CA GLN A 157 -12.55 0.92 -23.57
C GLN A 157 -12.54 1.42 -22.12
N THR A 158 -12.26 0.56 -21.14
CA THR A 158 -12.16 0.97 -19.73
C THR A 158 -11.01 1.95 -19.53
N GLN A 159 -9.86 1.74 -20.19
CA GLN A 159 -8.75 2.70 -20.16
C GLN A 159 -9.21 4.07 -20.68
N ALA A 160 -9.85 4.13 -21.85
CA ALA A 160 -10.31 5.39 -22.45
C ALA A 160 -11.33 6.14 -21.57
N ILE A 161 -12.31 5.43 -21.00
CA ILE A 161 -13.31 6.03 -20.10
C ILE A 161 -12.64 6.60 -18.86
N LEU A 162 -11.78 5.82 -18.21
CA LEU A 162 -11.09 6.26 -17.00
C LEU A 162 -10.11 7.39 -17.26
N THR A 163 -9.39 7.38 -18.38
CA THR A 163 -8.52 8.48 -18.76
C THR A 163 -9.31 9.78 -18.89
N ARG A 164 -10.46 9.77 -19.58
CA ARG A 164 -11.33 10.96 -19.69
C ARG A 164 -11.84 11.43 -18.33
N MET A 165 -12.33 10.51 -17.50
CA MET A 165 -12.84 10.83 -16.16
C MET A 165 -11.76 11.38 -15.23
N LEU A 166 -10.55 10.80 -15.24
CA LEU A 166 -9.45 11.21 -14.37
C LEU A 166 -8.78 12.51 -14.81
N LEU A 167 -8.82 12.83 -16.10
CA LEU A 167 -8.30 14.10 -16.64
C LEU A 167 -9.28 15.27 -16.47
N ASP A 168 -10.56 15.00 -16.17
CA ASP A 168 -11.52 16.04 -15.79
C ASP A 168 -11.26 16.48 -14.34
N ILE A 169 -10.40 17.49 -14.20
CA ILE A 169 -9.96 18.02 -12.90
C ILE A 169 -11.14 18.57 -12.09
N GLU A 170 -12.12 19.20 -12.75
CA GLU A 170 -13.27 19.81 -12.09
C GLU A 170 -14.21 18.74 -11.53
N PHE A 171 -14.51 17.71 -12.32
CA PHE A 171 -15.22 16.53 -11.86
C PHE A 171 -14.48 15.84 -10.71
N MET A 172 -13.18 15.58 -10.87
CA MET A 172 -12.38 14.87 -9.87
C MET A 172 -12.30 15.62 -8.54
N SER A 173 -12.10 16.94 -8.58
CA SER A 173 -12.09 17.80 -7.38
C SER A 173 -13.42 17.75 -6.64
N ARG A 174 -14.54 17.93 -7.37
CA ARG A 174 -15.89 17.80 -6.79
C ARG A 174 -16.13 16.42 -6.20
N TYR A 175 -15.80 15.36 -6.94
CA TYR A 175 -15.97 13.98 -6.50
C TYR A 175 -15.23 13.71 -5.19
N MET A 176 -13.96 14.11 -5.09
CA MET A 176 -13.15 13.89 -3.87
C MET A 176 -13.72 14.62 -2.66
N VAL A 177 -14.16 15.87 -2.81
CA VAL A 177 -14.77 16.64 -1.72
C VAL A 177 -16.09 16.02 -1.28
N THR A 178 -16.99 15.71 -2.23
CA THR A 178 -18.29 15.12 -1.94
C THR A 178 -18.17 13.71 -1.33
N SER A 179 -17.27 12.87 -1.85
CA SER A 179 -17.00 11.53 -1.31
C SER A 179 -16.52 11.60 0.13
N LYS A 180 -15.53 12.45 0.43
CA LYS A 180 -15.04 12.64 1.81
C LYS A 180 -16.11 13.17 2.76
N LYS A 181 -16.97 14.08 2.29
CA LYS A 181 -18.11 14.58 3.07
C LYS A 181 -19.07 13.44 3.42
N ARG A 182 -19.53 12.68 2.43
CA ARG A 182 -20.46 11.56 2.63
C ARG A 182 -19.88 10.44 3.50
N LEU A 183 -18.59 10.14 3.35
CA LEU A 183 -17.90 9.16 4.20
C LEU A 183 -17.76 9.59 5.66
N ARG A 184 -17.86 10.89 5.98
CA ARG A 184 -17.91 11.37 7.38
C ARG A 184 -19.31 11.26 7.98
N GLU A 185 -20.33 11.32 7.14
CA GLU A 185 -21.74 11.31 7.52
C GLU A 185 -22.31 9.88 7.65
N ALA A 186 -21.63 8.89 7.07
CA ALA A 186 -21.97 7.47 7.12
C ALA A 186 -21.38 6.78 8.36
#